data_AF-A0A7D4ACK7-F1
#
_entry.id   AF-A0A7D4ACK7-F1
#
_cell.length_a   1.000
_cell.length_b   1.000
_cell.length_c   1.000
_cell.angle_alpha   90.00
_cell.angle_beta   90.00
_cell.angle_gamma   90.00
#
_symmetry.space_group_name_H-M   'P 1'
#
loop_
_entity.id
_entity.type
_entity.pdbx_description
1 polymer ?
#
loop_
_entity_poly.entity_id
_entity_poly.type
_entity_poly.pdbx_seq_one_letter_code
_entity_poly.pdbx_strand_id
1 'polypeptide(L)'
;MTGELYDWNVHSRDGRRAGPGGVNSDRQQAIADLTDALGQAQPGSWGMVWSVRLHLTRTFEYHCDGLVAVGLRDRRSGAVTVDGPPSASPAGNTPEHDAPNW
;
A
#
# COMPACT_ATOMS: atom_id res chain seq x y z
N MET A 1 -10.17 -10.17 18.43
CA MET A 1 -10.14 -9.16 17.36
C MET A 1 -8.79 -9.25 16.69
N THR A 2 -8.69 -9.92 15.56
CA THR A 2 -7.53 -9.79 14.66
C THR A 2 -7.68 -8.45 13.96
N GLY A 3 -7.10 -7.39 14.53
CA GLY A 3 -7.08 -6.08 13.90
C GLY A 3 -6.26 -6.14 12.62
N GLU A 4 -6.76 -5.54 11.54
CA GLU A 4 -5.98 -5.36 10.33
C GLU A 4 -4.79 -4.45 10.65
N LEU A 5 -3.60 -4.87 10.24
CA LEU A 5 -2.37 -4.11 10.38
C LEU A 5 -1.90 -3.67 8.99
N TYR A 6 -1.08 -2.64 8.96
CA TYR A 6 -0.58 -2.03 7.73
C TYR A 6 0.93 -1.89 7.86
N ASP A 7 1.67 -2.71 7.13
CA ASP A 7 3.12 -2.64 7.02
C ASP A 7 3.50 -1.66 5.91
N TRP A 8 4.44 -0.75 6.18
CA TRP A 8 4.95 0.17 5.19
C TRP A 8 6.48 0.18 5.18
N ASN A 9 7.06 0.31 4.00
CA ASN A 9 8.52 0.30 3.81
C ASN A 9 8.94 1.21 2.66
N VAL A 10 10.12 1.83 2.80
CA VAL A 10 10.75 2.69 1.78
C VAL A 10 12.03 2.03 1.23
N HIS A 11 12.14 2.04 -0.09
CA HIS A 11 13.25 1.48 -0.87
C HIS A 11 13.89 2.56 -1.74
N SER A 12 15.21 2.45 -1.92
CA SER A 12 15.94 3.27 -2.88
C SER A 12 15.68 2.73 -4.28
N ARG A 13 16.12 3.50 -5.27
CA ARG A 13 16.14 3.08 -6.66
C ARG A 13 16.83 1.72 -6.89
N ASP A 14 17.84 1.40 -6.07
CA ASP A 14 18.60 0.15 -6.19
C ASP A 14 17.91 -1.03 -5.46
N GLY A 15 16.67 -0.84 -5.00
CA GLY A 15 15.85 -1.86 -4.32
C GLY A 15 16.23 -2.09 -2.85
N ARG A 16 17.29 -1.44 -2.35
CA ARG A 16 17.70 -1.53 -0.95
C ARG A 16 16.75 -0.73 -0.07
N ARG A 17 16.54 -1.18 1.17
CA ARG A 17 15.79 -0.39 2.16
C ARG A 17 16.50 0.95 2.34
N ALA A 18 15.78 2.04 2.11
CA ALA A 18 16.34 3.39 2.03
C ALA A 18 15.76 4.37 3.05
N GLY A 19 14.92 3.85 3.93
CA GLY A 19 14.32 4.62 5.00
C GLY A 19 13.75 3.71 6.07
N PRO A 20 13.11 4.32 7.07
CA PRO A 20 12.33 3.58 8.03
C PRO A 20 11.20 2.80 7.34
N GLY A 21 10.68 1.84 8.06
CA GLY A 21 9.45 1.14 7.77
C GLY A 21 8.85 0.69 9.09
N GLY A 22 7.57 0.40 9.10
CA GLY A 22 6.84 0.13 10.33
C GLY A 22 5.50 -0.50 10.07
N VAL A 23 4.86 -0.91 11.16
CA VAL A 23 3.52 -1.49 11.16
C VAL A 23 2.60 -0.59 11.96
N ASN A 24 1.45 -0.21 11.39
CA ASN A 24 0.43 0.57 12.05
C ASN A 24 -0.92 -0.15 11.99
N SER A 25 -1.76 -0.02 13.01
CA SER A 25 -3.14 -0.53 12.97
C SER A 25 -4.11 0.42 12.25
N ASP A 26 -3.70 1.66 12.00
CA ASP A 26 -4.45 2.65 11.23
C ASP A 26 -3.89 2.77 9.82
N ARG A 27 -4.76 2.55 8.82
CA ARG A 27 -4.42 2.64 7.40
C ARG A 27 -3.94 4.02 7.00
N GLN A 28 -4.64 5.07 7.43
CA GLN A 28 -4.35 6.45 7.05
C GLN A 28 -3.03 6.89 7.67
N GLN A 29 -2.78 6.50 8.93
CA GLN A 29 -1.52 6.80 9.58
C GLN A 29 -0.35 6.08 8.89
N ALA A 30 -0.51 4.81 8.48
CA ALA A 30 0.53 4.11 7.72
C ALA A 30 0.87 4.79 6.38
N ILE A 31 -0.15 5.33 5.68
CA ILE A 31 0.04 6.07 4.43
C ILE A 31 0.73 7.43 4.68
N ALA A 32 0.35 8.13 5.75
CA ALA A 32 1.00 9.38 6.16
C ALA A 32 2.47 9.15 6.53
N ASP A 33 2.76 8.13 7.34
CA ASP A 33 4.11 7.74 7.73
C ASP A 33 4.98 7.40 6.50
N LEU A 34 4.42 6.69 5.51
CA LEU A 34 5.09 6.44 4.23
C LEU A 34 5.38 7.75 3.47
N THR A 35 4.42 8.65 3.40
CA THR A 35 4.55 9.93 2.69
C THR A 35 5.68 10.77 3.29
N ASP A 36 5.72 10.88 4.62
CA ASP A 36 6.75 11.60 5.35
C ASP A 36 8.13 10.96 5.16
N ALA A 37 8.20 9.63 5.24
CA ALA A 37 9.43 8.89 5.02
C ALA A 37 9.98 9.07 3.60
N LEU A 38 9.11 9.07 2.59
CA LEU A 38 9.50 9.38 1.21
C LEU A 38 10.00 10.82 1.08
N GLY A 39 9.35 11.79 1.74
CA GLY A 39 9.77 13.19 1.78
C GLY A 39 11.18 13.41 2.35
N GLN A 40 11.67 12.47 3.16
CA GLN A 40 13.02 12.48 3.72
C GLN A 40 14.02 11.60 2.93
N ALA A 41 13.54 10.63 2.16
CA ALA A 41 14.38 9.70 1.39
C ALA A 41 15.01 10.34 0.14
N GLN A 42 15.99 9.69 -0.48
CA GLN A 42 16.65 10.24 -1.67
C GLN A 42 15.65 10.39 -2.85
N PRO A 43 15.79 11.41 -3.72
CA PRO A 43 14.95 11.54 -4.92
C PRO A 43 15.00 10.28 -5.80
N GLY A 44 13.84 9.79 -6.24
CA GLY A 44 13.70 8.50 -6.94
C GLY A 44 13.53 7.28 -6.01
N SER A 45 13.42 7.49 -4.70
CA SER A 45 12.98 6.45 -3.76
C SER A 45 11.49 6.17 -3.93
N TRP A 46 11.10 4.94 -3.61
CA TRP A 46 9.73 4.47 -3.70
C TRP A 46 9.39 3.68 -2.43
N GLY A 47 8.11 3.45 -2.19
CA GLY A 47 7.68 2.63 -1.06
C GLY A 47 6.29 2.08 -1.26
N MET A 48 5.91 1.17 -0.38
CA MET A 48 4.64 0.47 -0.44
C MET A 48 4.03 0.38 0.95
N VAL A 49 2.71 0.43 1.02
CA VAL A 49 1.92 0.03 2.19
C VAL A 49 1.19 -1.25 1.84
N TRP A 50 1.30 -2.26 2.69
CA TRP A 50 0.63 -3.55 2.60
C TRP A 50 -0.32 -3.72 3.77
N SER A 51 -1.53 -4.21 3.53
CA SER A 51 -2.36 -4.77 4.59
C SER A 51 -1.77 -6.12 4.97
N VAL A 52 -1.59 -6.33 6.28
CA VAL A 52 -1.11 -7.57 6.85
C VAL A 52 -2.05 -8.00 7.97
N ARG A 53 -2.32 -9.30 8.06
CA ARG A 53 -3.00 -9.90 9.21
C ARG A 53 -2.01 -10.64 10.05
N LEU A 54 -2.12 -10.41 11.36
CA LEU A 54 -1.43 -11.23 12.34
C LEU A 54 -2.19 -12.54 12.51
N HIS A 55 -1.62 -13.63 12.01
CA HIS A 55 -2.10 -14.97 12.28
C HIS A 55 -1.51 -15.45 13.61
N LEU A 56 -2.34 -15.46 14.65
CA LEU A 56 -2.00 -16.02 15.95
C LEU A 56 -2.12 -17.55 15.90
N THR A 57 -1.10 -18.21 15.33
CA THR A 57 -0.94 -19.67 15.44
C THR A 57 0.07 -20.01 16.55
N ARG A 58 0.68 -21.20 16.54
CA ARG A 58 1.78 -21.55 17.47
C ARG A 58 3.03 -20.67 17.27
N THR A 59 3.08 -19.87 16.20
CA THR A 59 4.13 -18.89 15.91
C THR A 59 3.45 -17.62 15.36
N PHE A 60 3.98 -16.44 15.70
CA PHE A 60 3.47 -15.18 15.17
C PHE A 60 3.86 -15.04 13.71
N GLU A 61 2.91 -15.14 12.79
CA GLU A 61 3.15 -15.00 11.35
C GLU A 61 2.34 -13.82 10.79
N TYR A 62 3.02 -12.93 10.06
CA TYR A 62 2.37 -11.85 9.31
C TYR A 62 2.05 -12.38 7.91
N HIS A 63 0.76 -12.42 7.56
CA HIS A 63 0.31 -12.71 6.20
C HIS A 63 0.02 -11.40 5.49
N CYS A 64 0.58 -11.20 4.29
CA CYS A 64 0.23 -10.06 3.45
C CYS A 64 -1.11 -10.32 2.77
N ASP A 65 -2.12 -9.50 3.08
CA ASP A 65 -3.47 -9.61 2.51
C ASP A 65 -3.66 -8.78 1.24
N GLY A 66 -2.86 -7.73 1.03
CA GLY A 66 -2.94 -6.95 -0.20
C GLY A 66 -2.17 -5.63 -0.18
N LEU A 67 -1.80 -5.15 -1.36
CA LEU A 67 -1.18 -3.82 -1.52
C LEU A 67 -2.24 -2.74 -1.27
N VAL A 68 -1.88 -1.73 -0.48
CA VAL A 68 -2.78 -0.68 -0.02
C VAL A 68 -2.42 0.69 -0.58
N ALA A 69 -1.14 0.94 -0.82
CA ALA A 69 -0.66 2.14 -1.50
C ALA A 69 0.75 1.92 -2.04
N VAL A 70 1.09 2.68 -3.08
CA VAL A 70 2.45 2.82 -3.60
C VAL A 70 2.80 4.30 -3.58
N GLY A 71 3.96 4.60 -3.02
CA GLY A 71 4.51 5.94 -3.01
C GLY A 71 5.76 6.04 -3.86
N LEU A 72 5.93 7.19 -4.53
CA LEU A 72 7.12 7.53 -5.28
C LEU A 72 7.52 8.97 -4.96
N ARG A 73 8.83 9.18 -4.74
CA ARG A 73 9.40 10.53 -4.76
C ARG A 73 9.98 10.81 -6.14
N ASP A 74 9.38 11.75 -6.86
CA ASP A 74 9.86 12.18 -8.16
C ASP A 74 11.29 12.71 -8.06
N ARG A 75 12.13 12.29 -9.01
CA ARG A 75 13.55 12.60 -9.00
C ARG A 75 13.84 14.05 -9.36
N ARG A 76 12.99 14.65 -10.20
CA ARG A 76 13.26 15.96 -10.82
C ARG A 76 12.72 17.11 -9.97
N SER A 77 11.50 16.97 -9.49
CA SER A 77 10.78 17.95 -8.68
C SER A 77 10.93 17.69 -7.18
N GLY A 78 11.28 16.47 -6.78
CA GLY A 78 11.29 16.06 -5.38
C GLY A 78 9.89 15.85 -4.80
N ALA A 79 8.83 16.01 -5.60
CA ALA A 79 7.44 15.81 -5.20
C ALA A 79 7.20 14.35 -4.79
N VAL A 80 6.40 14.15 -3.74
CA VAL A 80 5.97 12.83 -3.30
C VAL A 80 4.56 12.60 -3.80
N THR A 81 4.33 11.45 -4.44
CA THR A 81 3.02 11.00 -4.87
C THR A 81 2.75 9.66 -4.21
N VAL A 82 1.57 9.49 -3.62
CA VAL A 82 1.14 8.23 -3.03
C VAL A 82 -0.22 7.88 -3.60
N ASP A 83 -0.26 6.78 -4.35
CA ASP A 83 -1.45 6.26 -5.00
C ASP A 83 -1.92 5.01 -4.25
N GLY A 84 -3.17 5.00 -3.82
CA GLY A 84 -3.83 3.75 -3.43
C GLY A 84 -4.21 2.94 -4.68
N PRO A 85 -4.27 1.60 -4.64
CA PRO A 85 -5.04 0.91 -5.66
C PRO A 85 -6.46 1.49 -5.65
N PRO A 86 -7.12 1.59 -6.81
CA PRO A 86 -8.52 1.97 -6.85
C PRO A 86 -9.23 1.05 -5.87
N SER A 87 -9.85 1.65 -4.85
CA SER A 87 -10.69 0.93 -3.90
C SER A 87 -11.56 0.03 -4.74
N ALA A 88 -11.44 -1.30 -4.61
CA ALA A 88 -12.27 -2.20 -5.37
C ALA A 88 -13.72 -1.90 -4.94
N SER A 89 -14.40 -1.02 -5.67
CA SER A 89 -15.83 -0.83 -5.56
C SER A 89 -16.44 -2.22 -5.74
N PRO A 90 -17.37 -2.65 -4.88
CA PRO A 90 -17.99 -3.96 -5.02
C PRO A 90 -18.59 -4.03 -6.43
N ALA A 91 -18.15 -5.05 -7.18
CA ALA A 91 -18.63 -5.47 -8.49
C ALA A 91 -19.70 -4.54 -9.11
N GLY A 92 -19.24 -3.58 -9.91
CA GLY A 92 -20.12 -2.83 -10.79
C GLY A 92 -20.83 -3.81 -11.72
N ASN A 93 -22.15 -3.89 -11.54
CA ASN A 93 -23.18 -4.40 -12.46
C ASN A 93 -22.66 -4.96 -13.78
N THR A 94 -22.83 -6.27 -13.96
CA THR A 94 -22.91 -6.90 -15.28
C THR A 94 -23.87 -6.07 -16.14
N PRO A 95 -23.44 -5.46 -17.25
CA PRO A 95 -24.38 -5.10 -18.29
C PRO A 95 -24.80 -6.42 -18.92
N GLU A 96 -26.00 -6.91 -18.60
CA GLU A 96 -26.70 -7.90 -19.42
C GLU A 96 -26.89 -7.28 -20.81
N HIS A 97 -25.92 -7.52 -21.68
CA HIS A 97 -26.13 -7.43 -23.11
C HIS A 97 -26.60 -8.81 -23.57
N ASP A 98 -27.69 -8.79 -24.33
CA ASP A 98 -28.13 -9.80 -25.30
C ASP A 98 -29.24 -10.76 -24.85
N ALA A 99 -30.48 -10.34 -25.13
CA ALA A 99 -31.44 -11.21 -25.78
C ALA A 99 -32.25 -10.41 -26.81
N PRO A 100 -31.97 -10.52 -28.11
CA PRO A 100 -32.98 -10.26 -29.12
C PRO A 100 -33.89 -11.48 -29.16
N ASN A 101 -35.18 -11.29 -28.89
CA ASN A 101 -36.17 -12.30 -29.24
C ASN A 101 -37.19 -11.71 -30.19
N TRP A 102 -37.33 -12.43 -31.30
CA TRP A 102 -38.18 -12.16 -32.45
C TRP A 102 -39.66 -12.30 -32.11
#